data_AF-A0A9D7JZN9-F1
#
_entry.id   AF-A0A9D7JZN9-F1
#
_cell.length_a   1.000
_cell.length_b   1.000
_cell.length_c   1.000
_cell.angle_alpha   90.00
_cell.angle_beta   90.00
_cell.angle_gamma   90.00
#
_symmetry.space_group_name_H-M   'P 1'
#
loop_
_entity.id
_entity.type
_entity.pdbx_description
1 polymer ?
#
loop_
_entity_poly.entity_id
_entity_poly.type
_entity_poly.pdbx_seq_one_letter_code
_entity_poly.pdbx_strand_id
1 'polypeptide(L)'
;MQWDRDSSLQAGLPQGMEIYYNHQPLEGAPFRGYFAKIDLLDKKLDFDVDTTQGRRLTPSQFYDRLDSPLLVINGTFFSFVTNQNLNTVIGHGKQLAFGPTTIKGSGRDSLYYYHPLRSALGISRHRKADVAWLFADSTRRKPYAFQQAHLVIKNELSTISIHEHLADIIKAHQHDFNKKWRVKTAIGGGPVLIQDGEIHITNREERMFVESADVKHPRTAMGYTSDHHLIILSIEGRHPGIADGVSLMQEAQILKDLGCVEALNLDGGAVVVCSSME
;
A
#
# COMPACT_ATOMS: atom_id res chain seq x y z
N MET A 1 -0.39 -7.11 21.08
CA MET A 1 -1.59 -6.24 21.20
C MET A 1 -2.85 -7.12 21.12
N GLN A 2 -3.91 -6.89 21.91
CA GLN A 2 -5.15 -7.69 21.84
C GLN A 2 -6.14 -7.02 20.88
N TRP A 3 -6.71 -7.82 19.97
CA TRP A 3 -7.69 -7.36 18.98
C TRP A 3 -9.03 -8.04 19.23
N ASP A 4 -10.08 -7.23 19.34
CA ASP A 4 -11.42 -7.70 19.64
C ASP A 4 -12.18 -8.01 18.35
N ARG A 5 -12.96 -9.08 18.38
CA ARG A 5 -13.86 -9.49 17.31
C ARG A 5 -15.29 -9.20 17.73
N ASP A 6 -15.76 -7.99 17.47
CA ASP A 6 -17.13 -7.59 17.79
C ASP A 6 -18.13 -8.27 16.84
N SER A 7 -19.16 -8.90 17.40
CA SER A 7 -20.26 -9.53 16.65
C SER A 7 -21.01 -8.57 15.73
N SER A 8 -21.11 -7.28 16.08
CA SER A 8 -21.73 -6.26 15.23
C SER A 8 -20.93 -6.03 13.96
N LEU A 9 -19.60 -5.95 14.07
CA LEU A 9 -18.68 -5.82 12.94
C LEU A 9 -18.61 -7.07 12.05
N GLN A 10 -19.07 -8.23 12.55
CA GLN A 10 -19.15 -9.45 11.75
C GLN A 10 -20.47 -9.59 10.99
N ALA A 11 -21.51 -8.84 11.37
CA ALA A 11 -22.84 -9.01 10.81
C ALA A 11 -22.82 -8.74 9.30
N GLY A 12 -23.34 -9.70 8.52
CA GLY A 12 -23.39 -9.61 7.05
C GLY A 12 -22.08 -9.95 6.32
N LEU A 13 -20.98 -10.20 7.03
CA LEU A 13 -19.73 -10.62 6.40
C LEU A 13 -19.78 -12.12 6.01
N PRO A 14 -19.20 -12.50 4.85
CA PRO A 14 -19.03 -13.90 4.49
C PRO A 14 -17.96 -14.57 5.36
N GLN A 15 -17.97 -15.90 5.43
CA GLN A 15 -17.03 -16.68 6.24
C GLN A 15 -15.55 -16.38 5.96
N GLY A 16 -15.20 -16.04 4.71
CA GLY A 16 -13.83 -15.71 4.31
C GLY A 16 -13.36 -14.31 4.71
N MET A 17 -14.16 -13.53 5.43
CA MET A 17 -13.81 -12.17 5.85
C MET A 17 -14.19 -11.91 7.30
N GLU A 18 -13.24 -11.38 8.06
CA GLU A 18 -13.41 -11.02 9.47
C GLU A 18 -12.89 -9.60 9.70
N ILE A 19 -13.52 -8.87 10.62
CA ILE A 19 -13.09 -7.52 11.02
C ILE A 19 -12.78 -7.51 12.50
N TYR A 20 -11.68 -6.89 12.85
CA TYR A 20 -11.20 -6.75 14.21
C TYR A 20 -11.01 -5.29 14.55
N TYR A 21 -11.14 -4.98 15.84
CA TYR A 21 -11.01 -3.63 16.37
C TYR A 21 -10.15 -3.61 17.62
N ASN A 22 -9.49 -2.48 17.87
CA ASN A 22 -8.80 -2.24 19.12
C ASN A 22 -8.78 -0.74 19.46
N HIS A 23 -9.01 -0.45 20.74
CA HIS A 23 -8.98 0.89 21.33
C HIS A 23 -8.11 0.99 22.60
N GLN A 24 -7.37 -0.07 22.93
CA GLN A 24 -6.45 -0.10 24.06
C GLN A 24 -5.25 0.78 23.75
N PRO A 25 -4.77 1.58 24.72
CA PRO A 25 -3.63 2.46 24.52
C PRO A 25 -2.40 1.72 23.98
N LEU A 26 -1.76 2.29 22.96
CA LEU A 26 -0.50 1.80 22.43
C LEU A 26 0.63 2.62 23.04
N GLU A 27 1.49 1.96 23.83
CA GLU A 27 2.62 2.62 24.51
C GLU A 27 2.18 3.83 25.36
N GLY A 28 1.01 3.73 25.99
CA GLY A 28 0.43 4.79 26.83
C GLY A 28 -0.28 5.91 26.06
N ALA A 29 -0.28 5.89 24.72
CA ALA A 29 -1.00 6.87 23.90
C ALA A 29 -2.39 6.35 23.48
N PRO A 30 -3.41 7.22 23.37
CA PRO A 30 -4.71 6.86 22.81
C PRO A 30 -4.58 6.25 21.40
N PHE A 31 -5.21 5.10 21.20
CA PHE A 31 -5.14 4.33 19.97
C PHE A 31 -6.55 3.90 19.58
N ARG A 32 -6.85 3.96 18.28
CA ARG A 32 -8.06 3.38 17.70
C ARG A 32 -7.72 2.84 16.32
N GLY A 33 -7.96 1.55 16.10
CA GLY A 33 -7.65 0.91 14.84
C GLY A 33 -8.55 -0.28 14.56
N TYR A 34 -8.64 -0.61 13.28
CA TYR A 34 -9.37 -1.75 12.74
C TYR A 34 -8.46 -2.51 11.79
N PHE A 35 -8.65 -3.82 11.68
CA PHE A 35 -8.14 -4.55 10.52
C PHE A 35 -9.15 -5.55 10.00
N ALA A 36 -9.14 -5.74 8.67
CA ALA A 36 -9.83 -6.84 8.03
C ALA A 36 -8.84 -7.98 7.77
N LYS A 37 -9.25 -9.21 8.10
CA LYS A 37 -8.57 -10.45 7.72
C LYS A 37 -9.41 -11.14 6.67
N ILE A 38 -8.84 -11.35 5.49
CA ILE A 38 -9.58 -11.82 4.32
C ILE A 38 -8.87 -13.04 3.72
N ASP A 39 -9.56 -14.18 3.64
CA ASP A 39 -9.04 -15.40 3.02
C ASP A 39 -8.85 -15.16 1.51
N LEU A 40 -7.60 -15.12 1.07
CA LEU A 40 -7.27 -14.95 -0.34
C LEU A 40 -7.73 -16.15 -1.17
N LEU A 41 -7.94 -17.32 -0.60
CA LEU A 41 -8.34 -18.53 -1.32
C LEU A 41 -9.86 -18.67 -1.46
N ASP A 42 -10.66 -17.91 -0.72
CA ASP A 42 -12.12 -17.90 -0.88
C ASP A 42 -12.49 -17.36 -2.28
N LYS A 43 -13.02 -18.25 -3.13
CA LYS A 43 -13.39 -17.94 -4.52
C LYS A 43 -14.63 -17.05 -4.63
N LYS A 44 -15.39 -16.88 -3.55
CA LYS A 44 -16.58 -16.01 -3.52
C LYS A 44 -16.23 -14.53 -3.32
N LEU A 45 -15.05 -14.25 -2.79
CA LEU A 45 -14.55 -12.89 -2.64
C LEU A 45 -13.89 -12.47 -3.95
N ASP A 46 -14.06 -11.23 -4.40
CA ASP A 46 -13.23 -10.65 -5.46
C ASP A 46 -12.42 -9.47 -4.92
N PHE A 47 -11.24 -9.28 -5.48
CA PHE A 47 -10.37 -8.16 -5.17
C PHE A 47 -10.20 -7.33 -6.44
N ASP A 48 -10.59 -6.07 -6.37
CA ASP A 48 -10.49 -5.15 -7.49
C ASP A 48 -10.00 -3.78 -7.06
N VAL A 49 -9.65 -2.96 -8.04
CA VAL A 49 -9.22 -1.58 -7.86
C VAL A 49 -9.98 -0.69 -8.82
N ASP A 50 -10.35 0.50 -8.35
CA ASP A 50 -10.84 1.58 -9.22
C ASP A 50 -9.94 2.81 -9.04
N THR A 51 -9.88 3.62 -10.09
CA THR A 51 -9.22 4.92 -10.05
C THR A 51 -10.28 5.98 -10.31
N THR A 52 -10.09 7.16 -9.74
CA THR A 52 -11.07 8.24 -9.93
C THR A 52 -11.08 8.81 -11.35
N GLN A 53 -10.14 8.42 -12.23
CA GLN A 53 -9.97 8.95 -13.58
C GLN A 53 -9.93 10.48 -13.62
N GLY A 54 -9.24 11.10 -12.65
CA GLY A 54 -9.15 12.56 -12.51
C GLY A 54 -10.26 13.21 -11.68
N ARG A 55 -11.18 12.42 -11.11
CA ARG A 55 -12.19 12.89 -10.13
C ARG A 55 -11.65 12.80 -8.70
N ARG A 56 -12.41 13.31 -7.74
CA ARG A 56 -12.18 13.06 -6.31
C ARG A 56 -13.44 12.40 -5.75
N LEU A 57 -13.32 11.14 -5.38
CA LEU A 57 -14.40 10.37 -4.76
C LEU A 57 -13.98 9.96 -3.35
N THR A 58 -14.89 10.06 -2.40
CA THR A 58 -14.71 9.47 -1.07
C THR A 58 -14.91 7.96 -1.12
N PRO A 59 -14.39 7.19 -0.15
CA PRO A 59 -14.67 5.77 -0.03
C PRO A 59 -16.17 5.44 0.00
N SER A 60 -17.01 6.25 0.66
CA SER A 60 -18.48 6.10 0.62
C SER A 60 -19.05 6.28 -0.78
N GLN A 61 -18.56 7.27 -1.55
CA GLN A 61 -19.00 7.45 -2.94
C GLN A 61 -18.56 6.29 -3.85
N PHE A 62 -17.43 5.64 -3.55
CA PHE A 62 -17.05 4.40 -4.22
C PHE A 62 -17.95 3.24 -3.81
N TYR A 63 -18.29 3.13 -2.52
CA TYR A 63 -19.21 2.11 -2.02
C TYR A 63 -20.56 2.16 -2.74
N ASP A 64 -21.18 3.34 -2.80
CA ASP A 64 -22.46 3.54 -3.51
C ASP A 64 -22.33 3.22 -5.01
N ARG A 65 -21.25 3.69 -5.64
CA ARG A 65 -21.03 3.52 -7.09
C ARG A 65 -20.77 2.07 -7.49
N LEU A 66 -20.13 1.30 -6.61
CA LEU A 66 -19.75 -0.09 -6.85
C LEU A 66 -20.82 -1.08 -6.39
N ASP A 67 -22.05 -0.61 -6.13
CA ASP A 67 -23.19 -1.42 -5.71
C ASP A 67 -22.92 -2.18 -4.39
N SER A 68 -22.49 -1.42 -3.37
CA SER A 68 -22.30 -1.87 -1.99
C SER A 68 -21.34 -3.07 -1.84
N PRO A 69 -20.06 -2.92 -2.22
CA PRO A 69 -19.04 -3.94 -1.99
C PRO A 69 -18.81 -4.18 -0.48
N LEU A 70 -18.32 -5.34 -0.09
CA LEU A 70 -18.08 -5.68 1.34
C LEU A 70 -17.17 -4.67 2.06
N LEU A 71 -16.15 -4.17 1.36
CA LEU A 71 -15.15 -3.26 1.91
C LEU A 71 -14.60 -2.34 0.84
N VAL A 72 -14.55 -1.05 1.16
CA VAL A 72 -13.84 -0.03 0.39
C VAL A 72 -12.81 0.64 1.29
N ILE A 73 -11.57 0.66 0.83
CA ILE A 73 -10.50 1.42 1.45
C ILE A 73 -9.97 2.47 0.48
N ASN A 74 -9.44 3.54 1.04
CA ASN A 74 -8.52 4.40 0.29
C ASN A 74 -7.23 3.63 -0.01
N GLY A 75 -6.51 4.06 -1.04
CA GLY A 75 -5.42 3.29 -1.63
C GLY A 75 -4.18 4.13 -1.90
N THR A 76 -3.96 4.44 -3.18
CA THR A 76 -2.78 5.19 -3.62
C THR A 76 -2.76 6.62 -3.12
N PHE A 77 -1.57 7.20 -3.02
CA PHE A 77 -1.41 8.64 -2.83
C PHE A 77 -1.83 9.40 -4.09
N PHE A 78 -2.26 10.65 -3.95
CA PHE A 78 -2.65 11.49 -5.08
C PHE A 78 -2.20 12.95 -4.89
N SER A 79 -2.06 13.66 -6.01
CA SER A 79 -1.76 15.09 -5.99
C SER A 79 -3.05 15.89 -5.84
N PHE A 80 -3.14 16.73 -4.80
CA PHE A 80 -4.26 17.67 -4.63
C PHE A 80 -4.29 18.77 -5.71
N VAL A 81 -3.18 18.99 -6.41
CA VAL A 81 -3.08 20.02 -7.47
C VAL A 81 -3.59 19.48 -8.80
N THR A 82 -3.22 18.24 -9.14
CA THR A 82 -3.51 17.66 -10.46
C THR A 82 -4.56 16.55 -10.44
N ASN A 83 -4.99 16.10 -9.25
CA ASN A 83 -5.85 14.93 -9.02
C ASN A 83 -5.31 13.63 -9.65
N GLN A 84 -4.00 13.55 -9.86
CA GLN A 84 -3.34 12.36 -10.42
C GLN A 84 -2.86 11.41 -9.34
N ASN A 85 -2.97 10.12 -9.61
CA ASN A 85 -2.39 9.05 -8.78
C ASN A 85 -0.87 9.13 -8.80
N LEU A 86 -0.27 8.97 -7.62
CA LEU A 86 1.18 9.02 -7.40
C LEU A 86 1.80 7.63 -7.25
N ASN A 87 1.03 6.58 -7.49
CA ASN A 87 1.50 5.20 -7.44
C ASN A 87 0.93 4.40 -8.62
N THR A 88 1.53 3.25 -8.87
CA THR A 88 1.03 2.30 -9.86
C THR A 88 -0.30 1.70 -9.40
N VAL A 89 -1.26 1.58 -10.31
CA VAL A 89 -2.49 0.82 -10.10
C VAL A 89 -2.62 -0.15 -11.26
N ILE A 90 -2.88 -1.42 -10.98
CA ILE A 90 -3.13 -2.43 -12.00
C ILE A 90 -4.52 -2.99 -11.78
N GLY A 91 -5.40 -2.83 -12.76
CA GLY A 91 -6.74 -3.43 -12.77
C GLY A 91 -6.88 -4.38 -13.94
N HIS A 92 -7.40 -5.58 -13.70
CA HIS A 92 -7.54 -6.65 -14.69
C HIS A 92 -6.27 -6.92 -15.53
N GLY A 93 -5.09 -6.79 -14.91
CA GLY A 93 -3.78 -7.01 -15.51
C GLY A 93 -3.29 -5.89 -16.45
N LYS A 94 -3.92 -4.71 -16.40
CA LYS A 94 -3.54 -3.50 -17.15
C LYS A 94 -3.17 -2.38 -16.17
N GLN A 95 -2.12 -1.61 -16.50
CA GLN A 95 -1.77 -0.40 -15.74
C GLN A 95 -2.85 0.66 -15.95
N LEU A 96 -3.53 1.05 -14.86
CA LEU A 96 -4.52 2.13 -14.83
C LEU A 96 -3.89 3.45 -14.37
N ALA A 97 -2.83 3.37 -13.57
CA ALA A 97 -2.00 4.48 -13.15
C ALA A 97 -0.54 4.01 -13.02
N PHE A 98 0.40 4.94 -13.11
CA PHE A 98 1.84 4.64 -13.12
C PHE A 98 2.56 5.20 -11.88
N GLY A 99 2.25 6.43 -11.49
CA GLY A 99 3.00 7.19 -10.49
C GLY A 99 4.27 7.83 -11.09
N PRO A 100 4.88 8.82 -10.41
CA PRO A 100 6.09 9.47 -10.90
C PRO A 100 7.30 8.54 -10.72
N THR A 101 8.06 8.33 -11.80
CA THR A 101 9.37 7.65 -11.78
C THR A 101 10.52 8.60 -11.41
N THR A 102 10.23 9.89 -11.33
CA THR A 102 11.20 10.94 -11.01
C THR A 102 10.59 11.98 -10.09
N ILE A 103 11.34 12.42 -9.08
CA ILE A 103 10.97 13.46 -8.13
C ILE A 103 12.07 14.53 -8.15
N LYS A 104 11.69 15.80 -8.34
CA LYS A 104 12.65 16.91 -8.28
C LYS A 104 13.10 17.13 -6.84
N GLY A 105 14.41 17.25 -6.62
CA GLY A 105 14.97 17.60 -5.32
C GLY A 105 14.61 19.03 -4.91
N SER A 106 14.69 19.29 -3.60
CA SER A 106 14.37 20.59 -3.00
C SER A 106 15.53 21.09 -2.14
N GLY A 107 15.56 22.40 -1.87
CA GLY A 107 16.60 23.01 -1.03
C GLY A 107 17.99 22.78 -1.60
N ARG A 108 18.87 22.14 -0.81
CA ARG A 108 20.26 21.81 -1.21
C ARG A 108 20.32 20.88 -2.43
N ASP A 109 19.24 20.15 -2.71
CA ASP A 109 19.16 19.22 -3.84
C ASP A 109 18.39 19.78 -5.03
N SER A 110 18.17 21.10 -5.10
CA SER A 110 17.37 21.74 -6.15
C SER A 110 17.88 21.51 -7.59
N LEU A 111 19.16 21.14 -7.76
CA LEU A 111 19.79 20.79 -9.03
C LEU A 111 19.67 19.31 -9.40
N TYR A 112 19.17 18.47 -8.48
CA TYR A 112 19.12 17.03 -8.66
C TYR A 112 17.68 16.50 -8.75
N TYR A 113 17.58 15.32 -9.32
CA TYR A 113 16.39 14.49 -9.40
C TYR A 113 16.64 13.16 -8.71
N TYR A 114 15.56 12.62 -8.16
CA TYR A 114 15.52 11.32 -7.49
C TYR A 114 14.64 10.37 -8.28
N HIS A 115 15.09 9.13 -8.47
CA HIS A 115 14.36 8.12 -9.22
C HIS A 115 14.03 6.90 -8.36
N PRO A 116 13.05 7.03 -7.44
CA PRO A 116 12.65 5.91 -6.60
C PRO A 116 11.85 4.89 -7.40
N LEU A 117 11.96 3.63 -7.01
CA LEU A 117 11.00 2.60 -7.39
C LEU A 117 9.93 2.57 -6.29
N ARG A 118 8.66 2.66 -6.67
CA ARG A 118 7.53 2.64 -5.72
C ARG A 118 7.02 1.23 -5.53
N SER A 119 6.70 0.86 -4.30
CA SER A 119 6.16 -0.45 -3.98
C SER A 119 4.67 -0.56 -4.28
N ALA A 120 4.23 -1.78 -4.57
CA ALA A 120 2.84 -2.14 -4.71
C ALA A 120 2.59 -3.57 -4.24
N LEU A 121 1.40 -3.79 -3.67
CA LEU A 121 0.91 -5.10 -3.32
C LEU A 121 -0.04 -5.54 -4.43
N GLY A 122 0.20 -6.72 -4.98
CA GLY A 122 -0.60 -7.26 -6.06
C GLY A 122 -1.09 -8.67 -5.79
N ILE A 123 -2.27 -8.98 -6.32
CA ILE A 123 -2.92 -10.29 -6.22
C ILE A 123 -3.03 -10.87 -7.63
N SER A 124 -2.46 -12.05 -7.82
CA SER A 124 -2.46 -12.78 -9.09
C SER A 124 -3.83 -13.41 -9.42
N ARG A 125 -4.00 -13.89 -10.66
CA ARG A 125 -5.20 -14.67 -11.05
C ARG A 125 -5.36 -15.97 -10.27
N HIS A 126 -4.28 -16.46 -9.67
CA HIS A 126 -4.27 -17.64 -8.81
C HIS A 126 -4.34 -17.27 -7.32
N ARG A 127 -4.73 -16.02 -7.02
CA ARG A 127 -4.93 -15.46 -5.67
C ARG A 127 -3.69 -15.45 -4.78
N LYS A 128 -2.50 -15.70 -5.35
CA LYS A 128 -1.22 -15.42 -4.69
C LYS A 128 -1.01 -13.90 -4.60
N ALA A 129 -0.82 -13.40 -3.39
CA ALA A 129 -0.36 -12.04 -3.11
C ALA A 129 1.18 -11.94 -3.20
N ASP A 130 1.68 -10.75 -3.52
CA ASP A 130 3.11 -10.44 -3.65
C ASP A 130 3.32 -8.93 -3.53
N VAL A 131 4.47 -8.51 -2.99
CA VAL A 131 4.91 -7.12 -2.97
C VAL A 131 6.08 -6.95 -3.94
N ALA A 132 6.11 -5.87 -4.69
CA ALA A 132 7.23 -5.55 -5.58
C ALA A 132 7.46 -4.05 -5.70
N TRP A 133 8.71 -3.66 -5.94
CA TRP A 133 9.08 -2.30 -6.32
C TRP A 133 9.02 -2.16 -7.83
N LEU A 134 8.37 -1.10 -8.31
CA LEU A 134 7.98 -1.00 -9.70
C LEU A 134 8.67 0.16 -10.42
N PHE A 135 9.15 -0.13 -11.63
CA PHE A 135 9.39 0.87 -12.64
C PHE A 135 8.22 0.87 -13.63
N ALA A 136 7.31 1.82 -13.46
CA ALA A 136 6.11 1.95 -14.28
C ALA A 136 6.35 2.92 -15.45
N ASP A 137 6.34 2.38 -16.66
CA ASP A 137 6.54 3.11 -17.91
C ASP A 137 5.24 3.10 -18.71
N SER A 138 4.74 4.28 -19.09
CA SER A 138 3.50 4.44 -19.83
C SER A 138 3.56 3.89 -21.26
N THR A 139 4.76 3.76 -21.82
CA THR A 139 4.96 3.12 -23.13
C THR A 139 4.85 1.60 -23.07
N ARG A 140 4.76 1.03 -21.86
CA ARG A 140 4.73 -0.41 -21.64
C ARG A 140 3.40 -0.87 -21.08
N ARG A 141 3.00 -2.08 -21.49
CA ARG A 141 1.78 -2.71 -20.98
C ARG A 141 1.89 -3.12 -19.51
N LYS A 142 3.10 -3.40 -19.04
CA LYS A 142 3.39 -3.88 -17.68
C LYS A 142 4.60 -3.14 -17.12
N PRO A 143 4.62 -2.88 -15.80
CA PRO A 143 5.80 -2.35 -15.16
C PRO A 143 6.88 -3.41 -15.11
N TYR A 144 8.12 -2.97 -14.91
CA TYR A 144 9.16 -3.84 -14.40
C TYR A 144 9.04 -3.92 -12.90
N ALA A 145 9.24 -5.11 -12.35
CA ALA A 145 9.05 -5.40 -10.94
C ALA A 145 10.34 -5.98 -10.37
N PHE A 146 10.71 -5.49 -9.20
CA PHE A 146 11.87 -5.90 -8.42
C PHE A 146 11.38 -6.45 -7.08
N GLN A 147 12.05 -7.47 -6.56
CA GLN A 147 11.68 -8.16 -5.31
C GLN A 147 12.51 -7.67 -4.12
N GLN A 148 13.35 -6.67 -4.33
CA GLN A 148 14.15 -6.03 -3.28
C GLN A 148 14.11 -4.51 -3.51
N ALA A 149 14.16 -3.77 -2.40
CA ALA A 149 14.32 -2.33 -2.48
C ALA A 149 15.71 -1.98 -3.02
N HIS A 150 15.78 -0.86 -3.74
CA HIS A 150 17.03 -0.33 -4.25
C HIS A 150 17.25 1.08 -3.75
N LEU A 151 18.51 1.41 -3.49
CA LEU A 151 18.89 2.78 -3.19
C LEU A 151 18.42 3.71 -4.31
N VAL A 152 17.83 4.83 -3.91
CA VAL A 152 17.33 5.81 -4.86
C VAL A 152 18.47 6.37 -5.71
N ILE A 153 18.31 6.31 -7.03
CA ILE A 153 19.25 6.95 -7.95
C ILE A 153 19.05 8.47 -7.85
N LYS A 154 20.14 9.20 -7.64
CA LYS A 154 20.19 10.67 -7.61
C LYS A 154 21.14 11.17 -8.68
N ASN A 155 20.67 12.01 -9.59
CA ASN A 155 21.49 12.62 -10.65
C ASN A 155 20.85 13.93 -11.15
N GLU A 156 21.41 14.55 -12.18
CA GLU A 156 20.92 15.84 -12.75
C GLU A 156 19.83 15.64 -13.83
N LEU A 157 19.47 14.39 -14.14
CA LEU A 157 18.56 14.04 -15.23
C LEU A 157 17.10 14.10 -14.77
N SER A 158 16.26 14.83 -15.49
CA SER A 158 14.83 14.91 -15.21
C SER A 158 14.04 13.64 -15.57
N THR A 159 14.68 12.67 -16.24
CA THR A 159 14.10 11.38 -16.65
C THR A 159 15.16 10.29 -16.56
N ILE A 160 14.72 9.03 -16.41
CA ILE A 160 15.61 7.87 -16.51
C ILE A 160 15.06 6.83 -17.47
N SER A 161 15.98 6.18 -18.19
CA SER A 161 15.72 4.97 -18.96
C SER A 161 16.10 3.74 -18.15
N ILE A 162 15.19 2.77 -18.08
CA ILE A 162 15.45 1.50 -17.40
C ILE A 162 16.62 0.70 -18.00
N HIS A 163 16.85 0.78 -19.30
CA HIS A 163 17.92 0.01 -19.96
C HIS A 163 19.28 0.68 -19.88
N GLU A 164 19.31 1.98 -19.62
CA GLU A 164 20.56 2.73 -19.50
C GLU A 164 20.96 2.92 -18.04
N HIS A 165 20.00 3.30 -17.20
CA HIS A 165 20.27 3.75 -15.83
C HIS A 165 19.99 2.69 -14.78
N LEU A 166 19.13 1.71 -15.09
CA LEU A 166 18.83 0.58 -14.20
C LEU A 166 19.44 -0.73 -14.72
N ALA A 167 20.33 -0.67 -15.73
CA ALA A 167 20.95 -1.85 -16.34
C ALA A 167 21.67 -2.72 -15.31
N ASP A 168 22.44 -2.11 -14.40
CA ASP A 168 23.18 -2.82 -13.37
C ASP A 168 22.24 -3.45 -12.33
N ILE A 169 21.16 -2.77 -11.98
CA ILE A 169 20.11 -3.32 -11.10
C ILE A 169 19.44 -4.51 -11.76
N ILE A 170 19.05 -4.39 -13.04
CA ILE A 170 18.48 -5.51 -13.80
C ILE A 170 19.46 -6.66 -13.88
N LYS A 171 20.75 -6.39 -14.11
CA LYS A 171 21.79 -7.40 -14.19
C LYS A 171 21.98 -8.14 -12.86
N ALA A 172 22.01 -7.41 -11.75
CA ALA A 172 22.10 -7.99 -10.40
C ALA A 172 20.90 -8.87 -10.05
N HIS A 173 19.72 -8.56 -10.60
CA HIS A 173 18.46 -9.26 -10.34
C HIS A 173 17.92 -10.04 -11.54
N GLN A 174 18.78 -10.53 -12.44
CA GLN A 174 18.33 -11.23 -13.66
C GLN A 174 17.39 -12.41 -13.38
N HIS A 175 17.58 -13.11 -12.24
CA HIS A 175 16.70 -14.21 -11.83
C HIS A 175 15.30 -13.74 -11.43
N ASP A 176 15.18 -12.62 -10.71
CA ASP A 176 13.89 -12.04 -10.30
C ASP A 176 13.19 -11.34 -11.48
N PHE A 177 13.98 -10.69 -12.34
CA PHE A 177 13.50 -9.99 -13.53
C PHE A 177 12.81 -10.92 -14.55
N ASN A 178 13.28 -12.16 -14.65
CA ASN A 178 12.67 -13.18 -15.51
C ASN A 178 11.35 -13.73 -14.94
N LYS A 179 11.14 -13.61 -13.62
CA LYS A 179 9.89 -13.98 -12.96
C LYS A 179 8.89 -12.83 -13.11
N LYS A 180 8.24 -12.78 -14.27
CA LYS A 180 7.20 -11.76 -14.57
C LYS A 180 6.21 -11.64 -13.40
N TRP A 181 6.15 -10.47 -12.79
CA TRP A 181 5.14 -10.13 -11.79
C TRP A 181 3.76 -10.10 -12.46
N ARG A 182 3.01 -11.21 -12.34
CA ARG A 182 1.77 -11.48 -13.08
C ARG A 182 0.57 -11.31 -12.16
N VAL A 183 0.29 -10.07 -11.83
CA VAL A 183 -0.84 -9.67 -10.99
C VAL A 183 -2.10 -9.40 -11.82
N LYS A 184 -3.29 -9.77 -11.28
CA LYS A 184 -4.62 -9.41 -11.82
C LYS A 184 -4.94 -7.99 -11.35
N THR A 185 -4.81 -7.77 -10.05
CA THR A 185 -5.03 -6.47 -9.42
C THR A 185 -3.80 -6.08 -8.61
N ALA A 186 -3.46 -4.80 -8.55
CA ALA A 186 -2.43 -4.29 -7.66
C ALA A 186 -2.67 -2.83 -7.31
N ILE A 187 -2.31 -2.47 -6.09
CA ILE A 187 -2.37 -1.11 -5.60
C ILE A 187 -1.01 -0.70 -5.05
N GLY A 188 -0.53 0.42 -5.56
CA GLY A 188 0.74 1.01 -5.14
C GLY A 188 0.58 1.88 -3.90
N GLY A 189 1.63 1.93 -3.11
CA GLY A 189 1.69 2.76 -1.91
C GLY A 189 3.12 3.02 -1.55
N GLY A 190 3.45 2.68 -0.32
CA GLY A 190 4.78 2.74 0.24
C GLY A 190 4.83 3.59 1.52
N PRO A 191 5.91 3.44 2.29
CA PRO A 191 6.98 2.48 2.04
C PRO A 191 6.56 1.04 2.35
N VAL A 192 7.30 0.06 1.84
CA VAL A 192 7.27 -1.30 2.41
C VAL A 192 7.69 -1.23 3.87
N LEU A 193 6.99 -1.98 4.71
CA LEU A 193 7.12 -2.03 6.16
C LEU A 193 7.66 -3.38 6.64
N ILE A 194 7.28 -4.45 5.96
CA ILE A 194 7.69 -5.83 6.26
C ILE A 194 8.13 -6.49 4.97
N GLN A 195 9.26 -7.18 5.04
CA GLN A 195 9.79 -8.04 3.98
C GLN A 195 10.34 -9.33 4.57
N ASP A 196 10.07 -10.47 3.94
CA ASP A 196 10.52 -11.80 4.39
C ASP A 196 10.17 -12.11 5.86
N GLY A 197 9.03 -11.60 6.36
CA GLY A 197 8.57 -11.77 7.74
C GLY A 197 9.24 -10.85 8.77
N GLU A 198 10.14 -9.98 8.34
CA GLU A 198 10.88 -9.06 9.20
C GLU A 198 10.54 -7.59 8.92
N ILE A 199 10.63 -6.74 9.93
CA ILE A 199 10.40 -5.30 9.76
C ILE A 199 11.53 -4.74 8.89
N HIS A 200 11.15 -4.20 7.72
CA HIS A 200 12.07 -3.61 6.76
C HIS A 200 11.42 -2.35 6.15
N ILE A 201 11.64 -1.21 6.81
CA ILE A 201 11.01 0.06 6.44
C ILE A 201 11.85 0.75 5.35
N THR A 202 11.32 0.79 4.12
CA THR A 202 12.04 1.26 2.92
C THR A 202 11.76 2.72 2.55
N ASN A 203 11.49 3.53 3.57
CA ASN A 203 11.06 4.93 3.43
C ASN A 203 12.11 5.81 2.72
N ARG A 204 13.40 5.48 2.85
CA ARG A 204 14.50 6.20 2.20
C ARG A 204 14.67 5.79 0.74
N GLU A 205 14.62 4.49 0.46
CA GLU A 205 14.70 3.88 -0.87
C GLU A 205 13.56 4.38 -1.75
N GLU A 206 12.36 4.42 -1.19
CA GLU A 206 11.18 4.89 -1.90
C GLU A 206 11.05 6.42 -1.88
N ARG A 207 11.80 7.16 -1.04
CA ARG A 207 11.58 8.60 -0.79
C ARG A 207 10.15 8.93 -0.38
N MET A 208 9.71 8.29 0.69
CA MET A 208 8.39 8.41 1.26
C MET A 208 8.52 8.63 2.76
N PHE A 209 7.90 9.67 3.33
CA PHE A 209 8.00 9.97 4.77
C PHE A 209 9.45 10.02 5.31
N VAL A 210 10.42 10.50 4.51
CA VAL A 210 11.86 10.49 4.89
C VAL A 210 12.11 11.30 6.16
N GLU A 211 11.45 12.46 6.28
CA GLU A 211 11.57 13.37 7.43
C GLU A 211 10.43 13.20 8.45
N SER A 212 9.52 12.24 8.23
CA SER A 212 8.30 12.07 9.04
C SER A 212 8.01 10.62 9.41
N ALA A 213 9.01 9.75 9.36
CA ALA A 213 8.88 8.32 9.69
C ALA A 213 8.43 8.11 11.14
N ASP A 214 8.98 8.91 12.07
CA ASP A 214 8.70 8.84 13.50
C ASP A 214 7.46 9.66 13.91
N VAL A 215 6.86 10.39 12.96
CA VAL A 215 5.69 11.24 13.23
C VAL A 215 4.43 10.39 13.22
N LYS A 216 3.62 10.55 14.28
CA LYS A 216 2.32 9.89 14.42
C LYS A 216 1.31 10.47 13.44
N HIS A 217 0.71 9.59 12.64
CA HIS A 217 -0.34 9.93 11.69
C HIS A 217 -1.43 8.84 11.69
N PRO A 218 -2.64 9.14 11.20
CA PRO A 218 -3.55 8.09 10.76
C PRO A 218 -2.87 7.30 9.64
N ARG A 219 -3.04 5.99 9.64
CA ARG A 219 -2.39 5.09 8.70
C ARG A 219 -3.38 4.13 8.09
N THR A 220 -3.15 3.77 6.84
CA THR A 220 -3.79 2.63 6.19
C THR A 220 -2.67 1.78 5.65
N ALA A 221 -2.73 0.47 5.84
CA ALA A 221 -1.73 -0.45 5.31
C ALA A 221 -2.37 -1.72 4.79
N MET A 222 -1.60 -2.43 3.97
CA MET A 222 -1.99 -3.73 3.46
C MET A 222 -0.80 -4.68 3.50
N GLY A 223 -1.05 -5.90 3.94
CA GLY A 223 -0.07 -6.98 3.95
C GLY A 223 -0.73 -8.31 3.72
N TYR A 224 0.08 -9.36 3.63
CA TYR A 224 -0.44 -10.73 3.56
C TYR A 224 0.37 -11.66 4.45
N THR A 225 -0.30 -12.71 4.94
CA THR A 225 0.27 -13.72 5.82
C THR A 225 0.72 -14.95 5.03
N SER A 226 1.54 -15.80 5.65
CA SER A 226 1.98 -17.08 5.06
C SER A 226 0.83 -18.09 4.87
N ASP A 227 -0.26 -17.95 5.63
CA ASP A 227 -1.47 -18.78 5.55
C ASP A 227 -2.55 -18.19 4.61
N HIS A 228 -2.13 -17.38 3.63
CA HIS A 228 -2.97 -16.85 2.55
C HIS A 228 -4.11 -15.92 2.99
N HIS A 229 -3.91 -15.13 4.05
CA HIS A 229 -4.82 -14.03 4.37
C HIS A 229 -4.26 -12.70 3.89
N LEU A 230 -5.15 -11.86 3.34
CA LEU A 230 -4.90 -10.43 3.19
C LEU A 230 -5.25 -9.75 4.49
N ILE A 231 -4.36 -8.88 4.95
CA ILE A 231 -4.57 -7.99 6.08
C ILE A 231 -4.70 -6.57 5.55
N ILE A 232 -5.80 -5.91 5.88
CA ILE A 232 -6.01 -4.49 5.60
C ILE A 232 -6.15 -3.79 6.93
N LEU A 233 -5.20 -2.92 7.26
CA LEU A 233 -5.12 -2.19 8.52
C LEU A 233 -5.54 -0.74 8.32
N SER A 234 -6.36 -0.22 9.23
CA SER A 234 -6.75 1.18 9.28
C SER A 234 -6.62 1.69 10.70
N ILE A 235 -5.77 2.68 10.90
CA ILE A 235 -5.48 3.29 12.18
C ILE A 235 -5.89 4.76 12.11
N GLU A 236 -6.71 5.16 13.07
CA GLU A 236 -7.09 6.54 13.21
C GLU A 236 -5.98 7.38 13.85
N GLY A 237 -6.02 8.69 13.64
CA GLY A 237 -5.06 9.60 14.23
C GLY A 237 -5.52 11.05 14.13
N ARG A 238 -4.80 11.96 14.78
CA ARG A 238 -5.15 13.39 14.83
C ARG A 238 -6.51 13.67 15.51
N HIS A 239 -6.94 12.79 16.41
CA HIS A 239 -8.10 12.96 17.28
C HIS A 239 -7.63 13.03 18.74
N PRO A 240 -7.27 14.22 19.26
CA PRO A 240 -6.70 14.35 20.60
C PRO A 240 -7.54 13.67 21.67
N GLY A 241 -6.91 12.83 22.50
CA GLY A 241 -7.56 12.08 23.58
C GLY A 241 -8.35 10.84 23.12
N ILE A 242 -8.46 10.59 21.82
CA ILE A 242 -9.16 9.43 21.24
C ILE A 242 -8.19 8.56 20.44
N ALA A 243 -7.47 9.15 19.49
CA ALA A 243 -6.51 8.47 18.63
C ALA A 243 -5.43 9.44 18.15
N ASP A 244 -4.19 9.24 18.60
CA ASP A 244 -3.06 10.07 18.19
C ASP A 244 -2.53 9.70 16.80
N GLY A 245 -2.72 8.44 16.39
CA GLY A 245 -2.07 7.83 15.24
C GLY A 245 -0.76 7.13 15.62
N VAL A 246 -0.07 6.60 14.62
CA VAL A 246 1.14 5.79 14.83
C VAL A 246 2.27 6.20 13.88
N SER A 247 3.51 5.97 14.32
CA SER A 247 4.70 6.06 13.46
C SER A 247 4.76 4.87 12.48
N LEU A 248 5.64 4.95 11.47
CA LEU A 248 5.85 3.82 10.55
C LEU A 248 6.36 2.57 11.27
N MET A 249 7.19 2.75 12.31
CA MET A 249 7.70 1.63 13.10
C MET A 249 6.59 0.93 13.89
N GLN A 250 5.71 1.71 14.53
CA GLN A 250 4.56 1.16 15.26
C GLN A 250 3.58 0.45 14.31
N GLU A 251 3.34 1.03 13.13
CA GLU A 251 2.53 0.40 12.08
C GLU A 251 3.13 -0.93 11.59
N ALA A 252 4.44 -0.96 11.32
CA ALA A 252 5.15 -2.17 10.92
C ALA A 252 5.09 -3.25 12.01
N GLN A 253 5.25 -2.87 13.28
CA GLN A 253 5.13 -3.80 14.41
C GLN A 253 3.73 -4.40 14.52
N ILE A 254 2.67 -3.60 14.32
CA ILE A 254 1.29 -4.10 14.31
C ILE A 254 1.11 -5.15 13.20
N LEU A 255 1.56 -4.86 11.97
CA LEU A 255 1.43 -5.80 10.84
C LEU A 255 2.23 -7.09 11.07
N LYS A 256 3.40 -7.00 11.72
CA LYS A 256 4.22 -8.16 12.09
C LYS A 256 3.51 -9.01 13.14
N ASP A 257 2.93 -8.38 14.16
CA ASP A 257 2.13 -9.06 15.19
C ASP A 257 0.87 -9.73 14.59
N LEU A 258 0.31 -9.17 13.51
CA LEU A 258 -0.78 -9.77 12.73
C LEU A 258 -0.32 -10.90 11.78
N GLY A 259 0.98 -11.21 11.75
CA GLY A 259 1.55 -12.32 11.00
C GLY A 259 1.85 -12.03 9.53
N CYS A 260 1.88 -10.76 9.13
CA CYS A 260 2.24 -10.41 7.75
C CYS A 260 3.68 -10.82 7.45
N VAL A 261 3.89 -11.44 6.28
CA VAL A 261 5.22 -11.76 5.75
C VAL A 261 5.73 -10.68 4.81
N GLU A 262 4.83 -9.96 4.17
CA GLU A 262 5.09 -8.74 3.42
C GLU A 262 3.99 -7.73 3.74
N ALA A 263 4.33 -6.46 3.85
CA ALA A 263 3.35 -5.40 4.02
C ALA A 263 3.88 -4.03 3.60
N LEU A 264 2.98 -3.15 3.17
CA LEU A 264 3.30 -1.76 2.83
C LEU A 264 2.25 -0.79 3.36
N ASN A 265 2.68 0.44 3.61
CA ASN A 265 1.79 1.55 3.94
C ASN A 265 1.05 2.06 2.69
N LEU A 266 -0.18 2.51 2.83
CA LEU A 266 -1.01 3.17 1.83
C LEU A 266 -1.21 4.65 2.20
N ASP A 267 -1.97 5.40 1.39
CA ASP A 267 -2.33 6.75 1.80
C ASP A 267 -3.10 6.70 3.13
N GLY A 268 -2.86 7.64 4.03
CA GLY A 268 -3.43 7.64 5.37
C GLY A 268 -4.45 8.75 5.57
N GLY A 269 -5.35 8.60 6.54
CA GLY A 269 -6.24 9.69 6.97
C GLY A 269 -7.56 9.82 6.22
N ALA A 270 -8.02 8.76 5.55
CA ALA A 270 -9.36 8.67 4.99
C ALA A 270 -10.12 7.44 5.51
N VAL A 271 -11.45 7.50 5.41
CA VAL A 271 -12.43 6.60 6.03
C VAL A 271 -12.46 5.23 5.33
N VAL A 272 -12.37 4.14 6.08
CA VAL A 272 -12.74 2.80 5.60
C VAL A 272 -14.26 2.66 5.66
N VAL A 273 -14.87 2.21 4.57
CA VAL A 273 -16.31 1.89 4.53
C VAL A 273 -16.45 0.40 4.41
N CYS A 274 -17.19 -0.20 5.34
CA CYS A 274 -17.53 -1.60 5.31
C CYS A 274 -19.03 -1.75 5.51
N SER A 275 -19.64 -2.69 4.81
CA SER A 275 -21.08 -2.97 4.90
C SER A 275 -21.55 -3.34 6.31
N SER A 276 -20.65 -3.78 7.20
CA SER A 276 -20.96 -4.10 8.60
C SER A 276 -20.73 -2.94 9.58
N MET A 277 -20.27 -1.78 9.10
CA MET A 277 -20.00 -0.57 9.91
C MET A 277 -21.06 0.53 9.72
N GLU A 278 -22.16 0.25 9.01
CA GLU A 278 -23.32 1.15 8.85
C GLU A 278 -24.34 1.00 9.97
#